data_AF-A0A5S9NBH0-F1
#
_entry.id   AF-A0A5S9NBH0-F1
#
_cell.length_a   1.000
_cell.length_b   1.000
_cell.length_c   1.000
_cell.angle_alpha   90.00
_cell.angle_beta   90.00
_cell.angle_gamma   90.00
#
_symmetry.space_group_name_H-M   'P 1'
#
loop_
_entity.id
_entity.type
_entity.pdbx_description
1 polymer ?
#
loop_
_entity_poly.entity_id
_entity_poly.type
_entity_poly.pdbx_seq_one_letter_code
_entity_poly.pdbx_strand_id
1 'polypeptide(L)'
;MKKIDNAPLNDSLSLADELATNSVGVNTKPWKLLIVDDEEVVHAVTHLALDGFQLGGRTLEFISAYSGLEAQEILQGQDDIAIILLDVVMETDRAGLDLVHYIRRELNNKFVRIILRTGQSGQSPEQEVITQYDINDYKEKTELTRQKLFSTVYTSLRSYEDIIALEENRKGLAKVISSSATIFQTRDISQFSEGVLEQLTALLHLNSDAVLVNSSGLIARSGMGKLKVLAGTGKYKQYQGDFDVADFDDEIVDRISSVLENKKSNYGEDYWVSYYITKSGLEQFLYVTSNDVFSIPDINMIELFVKNVAIAHETIALLERK
;
A
#
# COMPACT_ATOMS: atom_id res chain seq x y z
N MET A 1 -48.31 22.98 -44.64
CA MET A 1 -47.84 21.80 -43.89
C MET A 1 -46.70 22.28 -42.98
N LYS A 2 -46.89 22.21 -41.64
CA LYS A 2 -45.93 22.36 -40.50
C LYS A 2 -44.90 23.52 -40.56
N LYS A 3 -45.12 24.61 -39.81
CA LYS A 3 -44.58 24.90 -38.45
C LYS A 3 -43.05 24.75 -38.31
N ILE A 4 -42.36 25.88 -38.22
CA ILE A 4 -41.06 26.05 -37.57
C ILE A 4 -41.23 27.25 -36.64
N ASP A 5 -41.52 26.99 -35.37
CA ASP A 5 -41.48 28.01 -34.31
C ASP A 5 -40.09 27.94 -33.66
N ASN A 6 -39.41 29.09 -33.66
CA ASN A 6 -38.24 29.37 -32.84
C ASN A 6 -38.64 29.45 -31.36
N ALA A 7 -37.92 28.75 -30.49
CA ALA A 7 -37.76 29.14 -29.08
C ALA A 7 -36.37 28.73 -28.60
N PRO A 8 -35.64 29.62 -27.88
CA PRO A 8 -34.26 29.40 -27.45
C PRO A 8 -34.17 28.63 -26.12
N LEU A 9 -32.94 28.19 -25.84
CA LEU A 9 -32.47 27.50 -24.65
C LEU A 9 -33.15 27.95 -23.35
N ASN A 10 -33.68 26.98 -22.60
CA ASN A 10 -33.82 27.11 -21.16
C ASN A 10 -33.05 25.95 -20.51
N ASP A 11 -31.96 26.34 -19.87
CA ASP A 11 -31.07 25.57 -19.04
C ASP A 11 -31.81 25.23 -17.73
N SER A 12 -32.09 23.95 -17.50
CA SER A 12 -32.55 23.44 -16.21
C SER A 12 -32.32 21.94 -16.15
N LEU A 13 -31.08 21.57 -15.85
CA LEU A 13 -30.75 20.24 -15.33
C LEU A 13 -31.17 20.21 -13.86
N SER A 14 -32.38 19.73 -13.58
CA SER A 14 -32.77 19.34 -12.22
C SER A 14 -32.13 17.99 -11.88
N LEU A 15 -31.09 18.00 -11.06
CA LEU A 15 -30.59 16.79 -10.40
C LEU A 15 -31.64 16.32 -9.41
N ALA A 16 -32.22 15.15 -9.70
CA ALA A 16 -33.19 14.49 -8.86
C ALA A 16 -32.55 14.06 -7.53
N ASP A 17 -33.34 14.28 -6.48
CA ASP A 17 -33.14 14.01 -5.06
C ASP A 17 -32.32 12.77 -4.69
N GLU A 18 -31.42 13.01 -3.72
CA GLU A 18 -31.04 12.13 -2.61
C GLU A 18 -31.24 10.62 -2.79
N LEU A 19 -30.20 9.96 -3.29
CA LEU A 19 -29.90 8.61 -2.85
C LEU A 19 -29.05 8.72 -1.58
N ALA A 20 -29.71 8.56 -0.43
CA ALA A 20 -29.06 8.24 0.82
C ALA A 20 -28.11 7.05 0.59
N THR A 21 -26.81 7.33 0.55
CA THR A 21 -25.77 6.32 0.50
C THR A 21 -25.74 5.63 1.85
N ASN A 22 -26.47 4.52 1.96
CA ASN A 22 -26.17 3.50 2.96
C ASN A 22 -24.75 3.00 2.68
N SER A 23 -23.79 3.46 3.49
CA SER A 23 -22.41 2.99 3.49
C SER A 23 -22.39 1.51 3.82
N VAL A 24 -22.16 0.69 2.80
CA VAL A 24 -21.75 -0.71 2.98
C VAL A 24 -20.39 -0.67 3.69
N GLY A 25 -20.37 -1.04 4.96
CA GLY A 25 -19.18 -0.99 5.81
C GLY A 25 -18.11 -1.95 5.32
N VAL A 26 -17.15 -1.45 4.54
CA VAL A 26 -15.83 -2.05 4.44
C VAL A 26 -15.23 -1.96 5.84
N ASN A 27 -14.99 -3.11 6.47
CA ASN A 27 -14.44 -3.19 7.83
C ASN A 27 -12.94 -2.84 7.79
N THR A 28 -12.64 -1.56 7.58
CA THR A 28 -11.27 -1.03 7.57
C THR A 28 -10.77 -0.97 9.01
N LYS A 29 -9.57 -1.52 9.28
CA LYS A 29 -9.01 -1.54 10.64
C LYS A 29 -8.90 -0.10 11.17
N PRO A 30 -9.20 0.18 12.45
CA PRO A 30 -9.02 1.53 12.98
C PRO A 30 -7.55 1.97 12.96
N TRP A 31 -7.31 3.27 13.05
CA TRP A 31 -5.99 3.85 13.29
C TRP A 31 -5.69 3.84 14.79
N LYS A 32 -4.61 3.19 15.20
CA LYS A 32 -4.20 3.17 16.61
C LYS A 32 -3.49 4.46 17.00
N LEU A 33 -4.04 5.13 18.01
CA LEU A 33 -3.48 6.32 18.61
C LEU A 33 -3.18 6.03 20.09
N LEU A 34 -1.91 6.06 20.45
CA LEU A 34 -1.44 5.92 21.82
C LEU A 34 -1.41 7.30 22.51
N ILE A 35 -2.03 7.40 23.67
CA ILE A 35 -1.96 8.56 24.56
C ILE A 35 -1.05 8.16 25.72
N VAL A 36 0.01 8.94 25.97
CA VAL A 36 0.95 8.73 27.07
C VAL A 36 1.00 9.99 27.92
N ASP A 37 0.30 9.96 29.05
CA ASP A 37 0.15 11.07 29.98
C ASP A 37 -0.24 10.48 31.36
N ASP A 38 0.28 11.01 32.46
CA ASP A 38 -0.04 10.49 33.80
C ASP A 38 -1.39 11.01 34.33
N GLU A 39 -1.99 12.00 33.65
CA GLU A 39 -3.28 12.59 34.02
C GLU A 39 -4.47 11.92 33.30
N GLU A 40 -5.29 11.14 34.03
CA GLU A 40 -6.51 10.50 33.47
C GLU A 40 -7.44 11.48 32.73
N VAL A 41 -7.52 12.73 33.19
CA VAL A 41 -8.34 13.78 32.57
C VAL A 41 -7.88 14.08 31.15
N VAL A 42 -6.57 14.03 30.87
CA VAL A 42 -6.03 14.28 29.53
C VAL A 42 -6.50 13.19 28.55
N HIS A 43 -6.56 11.94 28.99
CA HIS A 43 -7.07 10.83 28.19
C HIS A 43 -8.55 11.03 27.84
N ALA A 44 -9.38 11.34 28.84
CA ALA A 44 -10.81 11.58 28.65
C ALA A 44 -11.08 12.77 27.72
N VAL A 45 -10.37 13.90 27.92
CA VAL A 45 -10.51 15.10 27.08
C VAL A 45 -10.06 14.83 25.65
N THR A 46 -8.96 14.10 25.46
CA THR A 46 -8.45 13.74 24.14
C THR A 46 -9.45 12.87 23.37
N HIS A 47 -10.03 11.86 24.04
CA HIS A 47 -11.06 11.01 23.45
C HIS A 47 -12.30 11.82 23.04
N LEU A 48 -12.76 12.75 23.89
CA LEU A 48 -13.91 13.60 23.59
C LEU A 48 -13.61 14.60 22.46
N ALA A 49 -12.40 15.15 22.42
CA ALA A 49 -12.00 16.09 21.39
C ALA A 49 -11.93 15.42 19.99
N LEU A 50 -11.53 14.16 19.94
CA LEU A 50 -11.40 13.38 18.71
C LEU A 50 -12.61 12.45 18.45
N ASP A 51 -13.69 12.61 19.21
CA ASP A 51 -14.92 11.86 18.99
C ASP A 51 -15.47 12.09 17.58
N GLY A 52 -15.85 11.00 16.92
CA GLY A 52 -16.29 10.99 15.52
C GLY A 52 -15.19 11.21 14.48
N PHE A 53 -13.91 11.19 14.84
CA PHE A 53 -12.81 11.32 13.87
C PHE A 53 -12.85 10.18 12.84
N GLN A 54 -12.71 10.54 11.56
CA GLN A 54 -12.54 9.60 10.46
C GLN A 54 -11.53 10.13 9.44
N LEU A 55 -10.68 9.24 8.94
CA LEU A 55 -9.77 9.48 7.80
C LEU A 55 -9.77 8.24 6.91
N GLY A 56 -10.05 8.40 5.63
CA GLY A 56 -10.09 7.26 4.69
C GLY A 56 -11.10 6.19 5.07
N GLY A 57 -12.22 6.57 5.69
CA GLY A 57 -13.24 5.64 6.19
C GLY A 57 -12.82 4.85 7.45
N ARG A 58 -11.65 5.13 8.03
CA ARG A 58 -11.14 4.49 9.25
C ARG A 58 -11.33 5.39 10.46
N THR A 59 -11.80 4.81 11.57
CA THR A 59 -11.93 5.48 12.88
C THR A 59 -10.63 5.41 13.68
N LEU A 60 -10.58 6.08 14.84
CA LEU A 60 -9.49 5.93 15.81
C LEU A 60 -9.77 4.78 16.79
N GLU A 61 -8.73 4.04 17.14
CA GLU A 61 -8.66 3.17 18.32
C GLU A 61 -7.70 3.84 19.31
N PHE A 62 -8.20 4.20 20.49
CA PHE A 62 -7.40 4.85 21.53
C PHE A 62 -6.75 3.80 22.43
N ILE A 63 -5.45 3.93 22.61
CA ILE A 63 -4.66 3.15 23.57
C ILE A 63 -4.12 4.13 24.60
N SER A 64 -4.17 3.78 25.87
CA SER A 64 -3.70 4.63 26.96
C SER A 64 -2.50 3.99 27.65
N ALA A 65 -1.51 4.80 27.97
CA ALA A 65 -0.43 4.49 28.89
C ALA A 65 -0.29 5.66 29.88
N TYR A 66 -0.11 5.36 31.15
CA TYR A 66 -0.02 6.35 32.23
C TYR A 66 1.42 6.55 32.72
N SER A 67 2.36 5.89 32.07
CA SER A 67 3.78 5.92 32.40
C SER A 67 4.62 5.68 31.15
N GLY A 68 5.87 6.14 31.18
CA GLY A 68 6.85 5.84 30.13
C GLY A 68 7.09 4.34 30.01
N LEU A 69 7.13 3.61 31.13
CA LEU A 69 7.34 2.15 31.15
C LEU A 69 6.19 1.39 30.49
N GLU A 70 4.94 1.70 30.84
CA GLU A 70 3.75 1.08 30.23
C GLU A 70 3.69 1.35 28.73
N ALA A 71 4.05 2.57 28.30
CA ALA A 71 4.14 2.89 26.88
C ALA A 71 5.18 2.01 26.16
N GLN A 72 6.35 1.76 26.78
CA GLN A 72 7.36 0.85 26.22
C GLN A 72 6.82 -0.57 26.06
N GLU A 73 6.14 -1.10 27.09
CA GLU A 73 5.55 -2.45 27.04
C GLU A 73 4.52 -2.59 25.91
N ILE A 74 3.66 -1.58 25.74
CA ILE A 74 2.67 -1.54 24.64
C ILE A 74 3.38 -1.51 23.28
N LEU A 75 4.40 -0.66 23.13
CA LEU A 75 5.12 -0.47 21.86
C LEU A 75 6.02 -1.66 21.49
N GLN A 76 6.43 -2.49 22.45
CA GLN A 76 7.10 -3.76 22.17
C GLN A 76 6.14 -4.81 21.61
N GLY A 77 4.86 -4.77 22.01
CA GLY A 77 3.84 -5.71 21.58
C GLY A 77 3.07 -5.30 20.33
N GLN A 78 3.17 -4.03 19.89
CA GLN A 78 2.39 -3.48 18.80
C GLN A 78 3.25 -2.57 17.89
N ASP A 79 3.35 -2.94 16.62
CA ASP A 79 4.13 -2.22 15.60
C ASP A 79 3.28 -1.32 14.69
N ASP A 80 1.95 -1.42 14.77
CA ASP A 80 0.97 -0.72 13.93
C ASP A 80 0.36 0.54 14.59
N ILE A 81 0.95 1.03 15.68
CA ILE A 81 0.58 2.32 16.28
C ILE A 81 1.00 3.45 15.34
N ALA A 82 0.01 4.22 14.86
CA ALA A 82 0.23 5.27 13.87
C ALA A 82 0.68 6.59 14.52
N ILE A 83 0.08 6.95 15.66
CA ILE A 83 0.33 8.20 16.37
C ILE A 83 0.56 7.93 17.86
N ILE A 84 1.48 8.70 18.45
CA ILE A 84 1.66 8.83 19.89
C ILE A 84 1.47 10.30 20.27
N LEU A 85 0.50 10.58 21.14
CA LEU A 85 0.38 11.86 21.85
C LEU A 85 1.09 11.68 23.19
N LEU A 86 2.18 12.40 23.40
CA LEU A 86 3.12 12.13 24.49
C LEU A 86 3.37 13.37 25.33
N ASP A 87 3.14 13.29 26.64
CA ASP A 87 3.60 14.33 27.57
C ASP A 87 5.13 14.26 27.76
N VAL A 88 5.74 15.44 27.86
CA VAL A 88 7.18 15.56 28.10
C VAL A 88 7.52 15.24 29.56
N VAL A 89 6.70 15.74 30.49
CA VAL A 89 6.94 15.66 31.94
C VAL A 89 5.90 14.74 32.55
N MET A 90 6.35 13.61 33.09
CA MET A 90 5.48 12.65 33.79
C MET A 90 6.18 12.27 35.11
N GLU A 91 6.67 11.03 35.23
CA GLU A 91 7.39 10.56 36.43
C GLU A 91 8.72 11.29 36.63
N THR A 92 9.29 11.81 35.54
CA THR A 92 10.45 12.70 35.55
C THR A 92 10.26 13.83 34.54
N ASP A 93 11.04 14.91 34.69
CA ASP A 93 11.05 16.08 33.79
C ASP A 93 11.42 15.76 32.33
N ARG A 94 11.92 14.55 32.06
CA ARG A 94 12.39 14.11 30.74
C ARG A 94 11.79 12.78 30.30
N ALA A 95 10.84 12.23 31.05
CA ALA A 95 10.28 10.90 30.80
C ALA A 95 9.78 10.73 29.35
N GLY A 96 9.09 11.74 28.81
CA GLY A 96 8.65 11.74 27.43
C GLY A 96 9.80 11.73 26.43
N LEU A 97 10.82 12.56 26.64
CA LEU A 97 11.99 12.61 25.76
C LEU A 97 12.79 11.30 25.77
N ASP A 98 12.92 10.67 26.94
CA ASP A 98 13.59 9.38 27.10
C ASP A 98 12.79 8.27 26.38
N LEU A 99 11.45 8.31 26.43
CA LEU A 99 10.60 7.42 25.66
C LEU A 99 10.76 7.63 24.15
N VAL A 100 10.85 8.87 23.67
CA VAL A 100 11.14 9.14 22.25
C VAL A 100 12.48 8.54 21.84
N HIS A 101 13.51 8.71 22.68
CA HIS A 101 14.82 8.12 22.43
C HIS A 101 14.74 6.60 22.30
N TYR A 102 14.03 5.95 23.23
CA TYR A 102 13.78 4.51 23.20
C TYR A 102 13.09 4.07 21.89
N ILE A 103 12.01 4.75 21.48
CA ILE A 103 11.26 4.43 20.25
C ILE A 103 12.16 4.52 19.01
N ARG A 104 12.96 5.58 18.91
CA ARG A 104 13.78 5.85 17.72
C ARG A 104 15.08 5.03 17.69
N ARG A 105 15.66 4.69 18.84
CA ARG A 105 16.97 4.03 18.92
C ARG A 105 16.91 2.55 19.24
N GLU A 106 16.02 2.15 20.14
CA GLU A 106 15.91 0.75 20.57
C GLU A 106 14.90 -0.01 19.72
N LEU A 107 13.67 0.52 19.59
CA LEU A 107 12.67 -0.08 18.70
C LEU A 107 12.95 0.20 17.22
N ASN A 108 13.78 1.20 16.92
CA ASN A 108 14.08 1.69 15.57
C ASN A 108 12.79 1.99 14.76
N ASN A 109 11.72 2.38 15.44
CA ASN A 109 10.47 2.74 14.79
C ASN A 109 10.54 4.23 14.40
N LYS A 110 10.83 4.48 13.12
CA LYS A 110 10.91 5.84 12.53
C LYS A 110 9.59 6.29 11.90
N PHE A 111 8.61 5.39 11.84
CA PHE A 111 7.37 5.61 11.11
C PHE A 111 6.29 6.21 12.01
N VAL A 112 6.18 5.72 13.26
CA VAL A 112 5.21 6.24 14.21
C VAL A 112 5.36 7.75 14.41
N ARG A 113 4.23 8.45 14.40
CA ARG A 113 4.19 9.91 14.52
C ARG A 113 4.09 10.33 15.96
N ILE A 114 5.13 10.99 16.46
CA ILE A 114 5.18 11.42 17.85
C ILE A 114 4.85 12.92 17.90
N ILE A 115 3.79 13.25 18.62
CA ILE A 115 3.37 14.62 18.91
C ILE A 115 3.62 14.86 20.40
N LEU A 116 4.62 15.67 20.71
CA LEU A 116 4.90 16.05 22.09
C LEU A 116 3.92 17.11 22.58
N ARG A 117 3.46 16.94 23.82
CA ARG A 117 2.62 17.88 24.56
C ARG A 117 3.37 18.29 25.82
N THR A 118 3.30 19.56 26.21
CA THR A 118 3.84 20.01 27.53
C THR A 118 2.93 21.06 28.16
N GLY A 119 2.82 21.04 29.48
CA GLY A 119 2.16 22.09 30.27
C GLY A 119 3.07 23.28 30.61
N GLN A 120 4.39 23.16 30.47
CA GLN A 120 5.36 24.19 30.86
C GLN A 120 6.31 24.56 29.71
N SER A 121 6.28 25.83 29.32
CA SER A 121 7.27 26.46 28.46
C SER A 121 8.50 26.85 29.27
N GLY A 122 9.69 26.32 28.96
CA GLY A 122 10.91 26.89 29.56
C GLY A 122 12.22 26.10 29.51
N GLN A 123 12.23 24.79 29.21
CA GLN A 123 13.47 24.02 29.37
C GLN A 123 14.25 23.78 28.07
N SER A 124 13.62 23.82 26.89
CA SER A 124 14.31 23.69 25.61
C SER A 124 13.54 24.36 24.47
N PRO A 125 14.20 25.06 23.53
CA PRO A 125 13.53 25.61 22.36
C PRO A 125 12.84 24.49 21.56
N GLU A 126 11.57 24.67 21.21
CA GLU A 126 10.76 23.72 20.42
C GLU A 126 11.53 23.15 19.22
N GLN A 127 12.22 24.02 18.48
CA GLN A 127 13.01 23.67 17.31
C GLN A 127 14.17 22.70 17.61
N GLU A 128 14.79 22.80 18.78
CA GLU A 128 15.88 21.90 19.19
C GLU A 128 15.33 20.52 19.57
N VAL A 129 14.19 20.47 20.26
CA VAL A 129 13.54 19.20 20.61
C VAL A 129 13.10 18.46 19.36
N ILE A 130 12.48 19.16 18.41
CA ILE A 130 12.04 18.56 17.15
C ILE A 130 13.20 17.93 16.39
N THR A 131 14.31 18.65 16.26
CA THR A 131 15.45 18.20 15.46
C THR A 131 16.31 17.14 16.16
N GLN A 132 16.49 17.22 17.48
CA GLN A 132 17.33 16.26 18.21
C GLN A 132 16.65 14.91 18.46
N TYR A 133 15.33 14.92 18.69
CA TYR A 133 14.58 13.72 19.08
C TYR A 133 13.77 13.09 17.93
N ASP A 134 13.80 13.67 16.73
CA ASP A 134 13.11 13.13 15.54
C ASP A 134 11.60 12.91 15.80
N ILE A 135 10.96 13.95 16.35
CA ILE A 135 9.51 14.02 16.58
C ILE A 135 8.82 14.74 15.43
N ASN A 136 7.50 14.57 15.32
CA ASN A 136 6.73 15.06 14.17
C ASN A 136 5.99 16.37 14.44
N ASP A 137 5.64 16.63 15.70
CA ASP A 137 5.05 17.90 16.11
C ASP A 137 5.30 18.15 17.61
N TYR A 138 5.24 19.42 18.02
CA TYR A 138 5.33 19.86 19.40
C TYR A 138 4.21 20.87 19.67
N LYS A 139 3.50 20.71 20.80
CA LYS A 139 2.36 21.56 21.15
C LYS A 139 2.28 21.84 22.64
N GLU A 140 1.93 23.06 23.02
CA GLU A 140 1.59 23.37 24.40
C GLU A 140 0.18 22.85 24.75
N LYS A 141 0.04 22.20 25.92
CA LYS A 141 -1.25 21.67 26.43
C LYS A 141 -2.31 22.78 26.50
N THR A 142 -1.91 24.00 26.87
CA THR A 142 -2.77 25.19 27.03
C THR A 142 -3.32 25.73 25.70
N GLU A 143 -2.62 25.52 24.59
CA GLU A 143 -3.00 26.05 23.28
C GLU A 143 -3.79 25.07 22.42
N LEU A 144 -3.97 23.84 22.89
CA LEU A 144 -4.52 22.73 22.12
C LEU A 144 -6.06 22.71 22.17
N THR A 145 -6.68 23.55 21.35
CA THR A 145 -8.13 23.48 21.13
C THR A 145 -8.52 22.18 20.42
N ARG A 146 -9.79 21.77 20.53
CA ARG A 146 -10.34 20.61 19.79
C ARG A 146 -10.02 20.68 18.30
N GLN A 147 -10.19 21.85 17.69
CA GLN A 147 -9.93 22.06 16.27
C GLN A 147 -8.45 21.87 15.91
N LYS A 148 -7.53 22.41 16.73
CA LYS A 148 -6.09 22.24 16.52
C LYS A 148 -5.68 20.77 16.68
N LEU A 149 -6.15 20.10 17.73
CA LEU A 149 -5.88 18.67 17.95
C LEU A 149 -6.40 17.83 16.77
N PHE A 150 -7.62 18.09 16.28
CA PHE A 150 -8.17 17.44 15.09
C PHE A 150 -7.25 17.62 13.88
N SER A 151 -6.86 18.86 13.56
CA SER A 151 -5.98 19.11 12.41
C SER A 151 -4.62 18.45 12.55
N THR A 152 -4.03 18.46 13.75
CA THR A 152 -2.72 17.84 14.03
C THR A 152 -2.78 16.32 13.88
N VAL A 153 -3.82 15.67 14.40
CA VAL A 153 -4.02 14.23 14.24
C VAL A 153 -4.28 13.87 12.77
N TYR A 154 -5.10 14.67 12.08
CA TYR A 154 -5.41 14.46 10.67
C TYR A 154 -4.14 14.52 9.79
N THR A 155 -3.33 15.58 9.93
CA THR A 155 -2.09 15.73 9.15
C THR A 155 -1.05 14.68 9.52
N SER A 156 -0.95 14.32 10.79
CA SER A 156 -0.02 13.28 11.26
C SER A 156 -0.40 11.90 10.73
N LEU A 157 -1.69 11.53 10.76
CA LEU A 157 -2.15 10.27 10.18
C LEU A 157 -1.91 10.22 8.68
N ARG A 158 -2.20 11.32 7.96
CA ARG A 158 -1.92 11.37 6.52
C ARG A 158 -0.44 11.18 6.22
N SER A 159 0.44 11.82 7.00
CA SER A 159 1.89 11.64 6.88
C SER A 159 2.38 10.24 7.29
N TYR A 160 1.68 9.56 8.19
CA TYR A 160 1.94 8.16 8.53
C TYR A 160 1.56 7.25 7.35
N GLU A 161 0.35 7.39 6.82
CA GLU A 161 -0.13 6.65 5.66
C GLU A 161 0.84 6.78 4.46
N ASP A 162 1.22 8.02 4.13
CA ASP A 162 2.15 8.30 3.03
C ASP A 162 3.53 7.63 3.23
N ILE A 163 4.08 7.62 4.46
CA ILE A 163 5.41 7.02 4.69
C ILE A 163 5.38 5.49 4.68
N ILE A 164 4.29 4.89 5.17
CA ILE A 164 4.14 3.44 5.18
C ILE A 164 4.03 2.95 3.74
N ALA A 165 3.18 3.60 2.93
CA ALA A 165 3.08 3.30 1.50
C ALA A 165 4.45 3.43 0.80
N LEU A 166 5.24 4.47 1.12
CA LEU A 166 6.59 4.64 0.57
C LEU A 166 7.56 3.54 1.01
N GLU A 167 7.57 3.16 2.28
CA GLU A 167 8.45 2.11 2.79
C GLU A 167 8.10 0.74 2.21
N GLU A 168 6.80 0.46 2.04
CA GLU A 168 6.32 -0.75 1.39
C GLU A 168 6.76 -0.79 -0.08
N ASN A 169 6.64 0.31 -0.81
CA ASN A 169 7.19 0.47 -2.16
C ASN A 169 8.72 0.24 -2.18
N ARG A 170 9.46 0.82 -1.24
CA ARG A 170 10.92 0.65 -1.14
C ARG A 170 11.31 -0.81 -0.88
N LYS A 171 10.62 -1.48 0.04
CA LYS A 171 10.82 -2.92 0.34
C LYS A 171 10.52 -3.78 -0.89
N GLY A 172 9.43 -3.48 -1.60
CA GLY A 172 9.07 -4.13 -2.85
C GLY A 172 10.15 -4.01 -3.92
N LEU A 173 10.64 -2.79 -4.18
CA LEU A 173 11.75 -2.53 -5.10
C LEU A 173 13.04 -3.25 -4.69
N ALA A 174 13.41 -3.21 -3.40
CA ALA A 174 14.60 -3.90 -2.90
C ALA A 174 14.49 -5.43 -3.10
N LYS A 175 13.30 -5.99 -2.96
CA LYS A 175 13.04 -7.41 -3.21
C LYS A 175 13.11 -7.78 -4.69
N VAL A 176 12.63 -6.91 -5.58
CA VAL A 176 12.79 -7.07 -7.04
C VAL A 176 14.27 -7.05 -7.42
N ILE A 177 15.05 -6.11 -6.88
CA ILE A 177 16.50 -6.01 -7.14
C ILE A 177 17.25 -7.24 -6.63
N SER A 178 17.00 -7.67 -5.38
CA SER A 178 17.68 -8.84 -4.79
C SER A 178 17.32 -10.14 -5.49
N SER A 179 16.05 -10.33 -5.87
CA SER A 179 15.62 -11.47 -6.69
C SER A 179 16.27 -11.46 -8.07
N SER A 180 16.52 -10.26 -8.62
CA SER A 180 17.26 -10.09 -9.87
C SER A 180 18.75 -10.44 -9.74
N ALA A 181 19.35 -10.30 -8.56
CA ALA A 181 20.73 -10.70 -8.30
C ALA A 181 20.87 -12.23 -8.14
N THR A 182 19.85 -12.92 -7.64
CA THR A 182 19.81 -14.40 -7.53
C THR A 182 19.76 -15.10 -8.90
N ILE A 183 19.33 -14.39 -9.95
CA ILE A 183 19.35 -14.83 -11.37
C ILE A 183 20.73 -15.31 -11.80
N PHE A 184 21.82 -14.74 -11.24
CA PHE A 184 23.17 -15.13 -11.63
C PHE A 184 23.64 -16.45 -11.00
N GLN A 185 22.91 -17.03 -10.04
CA GLN A 185 23.40 -18.16 -9.24
C GLN A 185 22.62 -19.46 -9.42
N THR A 186 21.35 -19.43 -9.81
CA THR A 186 20.52 -20.65 -9.93
C THR A 186 20.01 -20.85 -11.36
N ARG A 187 20.40 -21.99 -11.97
CA ARG A 187 20.05 -22.41 -13.33
C ARG A 187 18.56 -22.83 -13.51
N ASP A 188 17.65 -22.36 -12.65
CA ASP A 188 16.25 -22.76 -12.67
C ASP A 188 15.34 -21.56 -12.89
N ILE A 189 14.98 -21.34 -14.15
CA ILE A 189 14.15 -20.23 -14.62
C ILE A 189 12.74 -20.26 -14.02
N SER A 190 12.20 -21.45 -13.67
CA SER A 190 10.86 -21.57 -13.13
C SER A 190 10.77 -21.03 -11.70
N GLN A 191 11.73 -21.39 -10.84
CA GLN A 191 11.80 -20.83 -9.48
C GLN A 191 12.00 -19.31 -9.48
N PHE A 192 12.80 -18.82 -10.43
CA PHE A 192 12.96 -17.38 -10.64
C PHE A 192 11.63 -16.73 -11.03
N SER A 193 10.98 -17.21 -12.09
CA SER A 193 9.72 -16.64 -12.58
C SER A 193 8.63 -16.67 -11.51
N GLU A 194 8.55 -17.72 -10.71
CA GLU A 194 7.61 -17.81 -9.58
C GLU A 194 7.92 -16.75 -8.51
N GLY A 195 9.17 -16.65 -8.04
CA GLY A 195 9.55 -15.73 -6.98
C GLY A 195 9.32 -14.26 -7.33
N VAL A 196 9.62 -13.85 -8.57
CA VAL A 196 9.35 -12.47 -9.01
C VAL A 196 7.84 -12.27 -9.20
N LEU A 197 7.11 -13.25 -9.76
CA LEU A 197 5.67 -13.13 -9.97
C LEU A 197 4.90 -12.97 -8.65
N GLU A 198 5.30 -13.69 -7.60
CA GLU A 198 4.78 -13.50 -6.24
C GLU A 198 4.98 -12.06 -5.74
N GLN A 199 6.12 -11.42 -6.08
CA GLN A 199 6.39 -10.04 -5.69
C GLN A 199 5.55 -9.03 -6.45
N LEU A 200 5.38 -9.22 -7.76
CA LEU A 200 4.52 -8.35 -8.55
C LEU A 200 3.10 -8.40 -8.00
N THR A 201 2.56 -9.61 -7.76
CA THR A 201 1.23 -9.77 -7.19
C THR A 201 1.14 -9.04 -5.85
N ALA A 202 2.12 -9.20 -4.94
CA ALA A 202 2.11 -8.52 -3.65
C ALA A 202 2.18 -6.98 -3.75
N LEU A 203 2.95 -6.44 -4.70
CA LEU A 203 3.05 -4.99 -4.90
C LEU A 203 1.76 -4.39 -5.46
N LEU A 204 1.07 -5.11 -6.35
CA LEU A 204 -0.24 -4.71 -6.87
C LEU A 204 -1.31 -4.67 -5.76
N HIS A 205 -1.18 -5.49 -4.72
CA HIS A 205 -2.08 -5.45 -3.56
C HIS A 205 -1.94 -4.18 -2.69
N LEU A 206 -0.83 -3.44 -2.79
CA LEU A 206 -0.52 -2.33 -1.90
C LEU A 206 -0.98 -0.96 -2.41
N ASN A 207 -1.35 -0.85 -3.69
CA ASN A 207 -1.77 0.40 -4.33
C ASN A 207 -3.29 0.64 -4.30
N SER A 208 -4.06 -0.15 -3.57
CA SER A 208 -5.52 -0.04 -3.49
C SER A 208 -5.97 0.06 -2.02
N ASP A 209 -6.75 1.09 -1.69
CA ASP A 209 -7.40 1.28 -0.36
C ASP A 209 -8.41 0.18 0.00
N ALA A 210 -8.49 -0.88 -0.81
CA ALA A 210 -9.28 -2.08 -0.60
C ALA A 210 -8.33 -3.28 -0.47
N VAL A 211 -8.57 -4.10 0.54
CA VAL A 211 -7.94 -5.42 0.69
C VAL A 211 -8.20 -6.20 -0.60
N LEU A 212 -7.21 -6.27 -1.49
CA LEU A 212 -7.27 -7.14 -2.66
C LEU A 212 -7.25 -8.59 -2.17
N VAL A 213 -8.40 -9.24 -2.23
CA VAL A 213 -8.51 -10.67 -1.96
C VAL A 213 -8.23 -11.40 -3.28
N ASN A 214 -7.04 -12.00 -3.41
CA ASN A 214 -6.65 -12.99 -4.43
C ASN A 214 -6.21 -12.48 -5.83
N SER A 215 -5.11 -11.73 -5.95
CA SER A 215 -4.45 -11.64 -7.27
C SER A 215 -3.71 -12.95 -7.60
N SER A 216 -3.92 -13.44 -8.82
CA SER A 216 -3.30 -14.66 -9.34
C SER A 216 -2.69 -14.33 -10.70
N GLY A 217 -1.46 -14.79 -10.93
CA GLY A 217 -0.74 -14.51 -12.17
C GLY A 217 -0.26 -15.77 -12.90
N LEU A 218 -0.12 -15.69 -14.22
CA LEU A 218 0.41 -16.75 -15.08
C LEU A 218 1.41 -16.15 -16.07
N ILE A 219 2.63 -16.69 -16.13
CA ILE A 219 3.61 -16.36 -17.18
C ILE A 219 3.70 -17.54 -18.12
N ALA A 220 3.45 -17.32 -19.40
CA ALA A 220 3.56 -18.37 -20.41
C ALA A 220 4.17 -17.86 -21.72
N ARG A 221 4.73 -18.82 -22.47
CA ARG A 221 5.33 -18.63 -23.78
C ARG A 221 4.49 -19.31 -24.84
N SER A 222 4.28 -18.64 -25.97
CA SER A 222 3.69 -19.27 -27.16
C SER A 222 4.70 -20.20 -27.84
N GLY A 223 4.35 -21.46 -28.01
CA GLY A 223 5.05 -22.47 -28.81
C GLY A 223 4.20 -22.93 -30.00
N MET A 224 4.67 -23.91 -30.79
CA MET A 224 3.90 -24.49 -31.91
C MET A 224 2.61 -25.17 -31.42
N GLY A 225 1.55 -24.39 -31.22
CA GLY A 225 0.22 -24.84 -30.77
C GLY A 225 0.05 -25.01 -29.26
N LYS A 226 1.07 -24.73 -28.43
CA LYS A 226 1.03 -24.93 -26.97
C LYS A 226 1.56 -23.73 -26.19
N LEU A 227 1.05 -23.55 -24.99
CA LEU A 227 1.56 -22.60 -24.00
C LEU A 227 2.56 -23.29 -23.07
N LYS A 228 3.79 -22.82 -23.04
CA LYS A 228 4.74 -23.23 -22.00
C LYS A 228 4.62 -22.28 -20.82
N VAL A 229 3.97 -22.73 -19.74
CA VAL A 229 3.84 -22.02 -18.47
C VAL A 229 5.17 -22.07 -17.73
N LEU A 230 5.75 -20.89 -17.50
CA LEU A 230 7.02 -20.72 -16.80
C LEU A 230 6.83 -20.67 -15.28
N ALA A 231 5.76 -20.02 -14.83
CA ALA A 231 5.36 -19.92 -13.44
C ALA A 231 3.89 -19.48 -13.31
N GLY A 232 3.25 -19.86 -12.20
CA GLY A 232 1.92 -19.40 -11.81
C GLY A 232 1.84 -19.10 -10.31
N THR A 233 0.99 -18.16 -9.92
CA THR A 233 0.73 -17.78 -8.52
C THR A 233 -0.77 -17.80 -8.21
N GLY A 234 -1.14 -17.85 -6.93
CA GLY A 234 -2.53 -17.96 -6.51
C GLY A 234 -3.22 -19.20 -7.10
N LYS A 235 -4.35 -19.00 -7.78
CA LYS A 235 -5.10 -20.08 -8.45
C LYS A 235 -4.34 -20.76 -9.60
N TYR A 236 -3.24 -20.15 -10.06
CA TYR A 236 -2.43 -20.68 -11.15
C TYR A 236 -1.18 -21.47 -10.72
N LYS A 237 -0.92 -21.63 -9.41
CA LYS A 237 0.25 -22.37 -8.91
C LYS A 237 0.37 -23.81 -9.43
N GLN A 238 -0.76 -24.42 -9.78
CA GLN A 238 -0.82 -25.79 -10.30
C GLN A 238 -0.37 -25.93 -11.76
N TYR A 239 -0.20 -24.83 -12.50
CA TYR A 239 0.20 -24.86 -13.90
C TYR A 239 1.72 -24.68 -14.01
N GLN A 240 2.44 -25.71 -14.44
CA GLN A 240 3.86 -25.66 -14.80
C GLN A 240 4.17 -26.61 -15.96
N GLY A 241 4.83 -26.13 -17.01
CA GLY A 241 5.13 -26.94 -18.20
C GLY A 241 4.26 -26.62 -19.41
N ASP A 242 4.06 -27.58 -20.30
CA ASP A 242 3.35 -27.38 -21.57
C ASP A 242 1.85 -27.68 -21.42
N PHE A 243 1.00 -26.69 -21.70
CA PHE A 243 -0.46 -26.76 -21.66
C PHE A 243 -1.04 -26.30 -23.00
N ASP A 244 -2.23 -26.80 -23.32
CA ASP A 244 -3.04 -26.22 -24.39
C ASP A 244 -3.80 -25.01 -23.82
N VAL A 245 -4.03 -23.96 -24.64
CA VAL A 245 -4.78 -22.77 -24.17
C VAL A 245 -6.16 -23.19 -23.66
N ALA A 246 -6.76 -24.21 -24.28
CA ALA A 246 -8.05 -24.77 -23.90
C ALA A 246 -8.08 -25.47 -22.53
N ASP A 247 -6.93 -25.65 -21.85
CA ASP A 247 -6.86 -26.19 -20.50
C ASP A 247 -7.19 -25.15 -19.41
N PHE A 248 -7.36 -23.88 -19.80
CA PHE A 248 -7.75 -22.77 -18.93
C PHE A 248 -9.25 -22.46 -19.06
N ASP A 249 -9.80 -21.74 -18.08
CA ASP A 249 -11.21 -21.28 -18.12
C ASP A 249 -11.49 -20.44 -19.38
N ASP A 250 -12.70 -20.54 -19.93
CA ASP A 250 -13.11 -19.88 -21.19
C ASP A 250 -12.78 -18.37 -21.21
N GLU A 251 -12.96 -17.69 -20.09
CA GLU A 251 -12.62 -16.27 -19.94
C GLU A 251 -11.12 -15.98 -20.12
N ILE A 252 -10.26 -16.85 -19.59
CA ILE A 252 -8.80 -16.73 -19.72
C ILE A 252 -8.39 -17.08 -21.14
N VAL A 253 -9.01 -18.09 -21.74
CA VAL A 253 -8.80 -18.50 -23.13
C VAL A 253 -9.03 -17.32 -24.07
N ASP A 254 -10.17 -16.63 -23.92
CA ASP A 254 -10.52 -15.48 -24.76
C ASP A 254 -9.51 -14.33 -24.57
N ARG A 255 -9.16 -14.03 -23.32
CA ARG A 255 -8.21 -12.95 -22.97
C ARG A 255 -6.81 -13.23 -23.52
N ILE A 256 -6.30 -14.45 -23.38
CA ILE A 256 -4.98 -14.85 -23.89
C ILE A 256 -5.00 -14.93 -25.42
N SER A 257 -6.03 -15.54 -26.01
CA SER A 257 -6.13 -15.72 -27.47
C SER A 257 -6.18 -14.37 -28.18
N SER A 258 -6.96 -13.41 -27.65
CA SER A 258 -7.01 -12.04 -28.16
C SER A 258 -5.63 -11.38 -28.17
N VAL A 259 -4.82 -11.59 -27.13
CA VAL A 259 -3.47 -11.02 -27.07
C VAL A 259 -2.50 -11.70 -28.04
N LEU A 260 -2.59 -13.02 -28.18
CA LEU A 260 -1.75 -13.77 -29.12
C LEU A 260 -2.08 -13.43 -30.59
N GLU A 261 -3.35 -13.23 -30.92
CA GLU A 261 -3.79 -12.82 -32.26
C GLU A 261 -3.38 -11.38 -32.57
N ASN A 262 -3.63 -10.45 -31.64
CA ASN A 262 -3.38 -9.02 -31.87
C ASN A 262 -1.92 -8.61 -31.62
N LYS A 263 -1.11 -9.49 -31.02
CA LYS A 263 0.29 -9.24 -30.64
C LYS A 263 0.48 -7.94 -29.85
N LYS A 264 -0.46 -7.65 -28.97
CA LYS A 264 -0.50 -6.43 -28.17
C LYS A 264 -1.08 -6.73 -26.80
N SER A 265 -0.53 -6.10 -25.76
CA SER A 265 -1.09 -6.15 -24.41
C SER A 265 -2.57 -5.73 -24.41
N ASN A 266 -3.36 -6.39 -23.59
CA ASN A 266 -4.79 -6.14 -23.41
C ASN A 266 -5.12 -6.06 -21.91
N TYR A 267 -6.16 -5.33 -21.56
CA TYR A 267 -6.58 -5.10 -20.18
C TYR A 267 -8.07 -4.85 -20.08
N GLY A 268 -8.62 -5.13 -18.91
CA GLY A 268 -10.02 -4.89 -18.56
C GLY A 268 -10.16 -4.38 -17.13
N GLU A 269 -11.39 -4.42 -16.62
CA GLU A 269 -11.70 -3.95 -15.26
C GLU A 269 -11.09 -4.85 -14.17
N ASP A 270 -10.89 -6.14 -14.47
CA ASP A 270 -10.47 -7.18 -13.53
C ASP A 270 -9.20 -7.93 -13.98
N TYR A 271 -8.57 -7.54 -15.09
CA TYR A 271 -7.40 -8.24 -15.62
C TYR A 271 -6.41 -7.38 -16.40
N TRP A 272 -5.18 -7.87 -16.44
CA TRP A 272 -4.12 -7.39 -17.30
C TRP A 272 -3.43 -8.56 -18.00
N VAL A 273 -3.29 -8.47 -19.32
CA VAL A 273 -2.49 -9.40 -20.13
C VAL A 273 -1.42 -8.61 -20.86
N SER A 274 -0.17 -8.75 -20.43
CA SER A 274 0.94 -8.13 -21.14
C SER A 274 1.38 -9.01 -22.31
N TYR A 275 1.77 -8.40 -23.43
CA TYR A 275 2.44 -9.10 -24.51
C TYR A 275 3.81 -8.49 -24.76
N TYR A 276 4.84 -9.34 -24.78
CA TYR A 276 6.21 -8.90 -25.00
C TYR A 276 6.96 -9.85 -25.94
N ILE A 277 7.68 -9.26 -26.88
CA ILE A 277 8.61 -9.99 -27.76
C ILE A 277 10.03 -9.56 -27.41
N THR A 278 10.88 -10.52 -27.06
CA THR A 278 12.31 -10.31 -26.84
C THR A 278 13.05 -9.99 -28.15
N LYS A 279 14.31 -9.52 -28.05
CA LYS A 279 15.14 -9.26 -29.24
C LYS A 279 15.44 -10.52 -30.05
N SER A 280 15.45 -11.69 -29.42
CA SER A 280 15.60 -12.99 -30.08
C SER A 280 14.31 -13.55 -30.68
N GLY A 281 13.17 -12.84 -30.57
CA GLY A 281 11.89 -13.24 -31.15
C GLY A 281 11.06 -14.19 -30.29
N LEU A 282 11.43 -14.38 -29.02
CA LEU A 282 10.59 -15.14 -28.07
C LEU A 282 9.38 -14.30 -27.66
N GLU A 283 8.18 -14.82 -27.89
CA GLU A 283 6.89 -14.24 -27.49
C GLU A 283 6.52 -14.72 -26.08
N GLN A 284 6.34 -13.78 -25.16
CA GLN A 284 5.96 -14.05 -23.78
C GLN A 284 4.78 -13.18 -23.38
N PHE A 285 3.96 -13.71 -22.47
CA PHE A 285 2.90 -12.93 -21.86
C PHE A 285 2.80 -13.22 -20.37
N LEU A 286 2.28 -12.22 -19.67
CA LEU A 286 1.90 -12.29 -18.27
C LEU A 286 0.41 -11.98 -18.19
N TYR A 287 -0.32 -12.88 -17.58
CA TYR A 287 -1.71 -12.70 -17.22
C TYR A 287 -1.80 -12.43 -15.72
N VAL A 288 -2.52 -11.39 -15.30
CA VAL A 288 -2.79 -11.06 -13.89
C VAL A 288 -4.26 -10.71 -13.74
N THR A 289 -4.92 -11.25 -12.70
CA THR A 289 -6.28 -10.84 -12.32
C THR A 289 -6.28 -10.03 -11.04
N SER A 290 -7.21 -9.09 -10.94
CA SER A 290 -7.46 -8.22 -9.79
C SER A 290 -8.98 -8.04 -9.62
N ASN A 291 -9.45 -7.78 -8.40
CA ASN A 291 -10.87 -7.43 -8.19
C ASN A 291 -11.15 -5.93 -8.41
N ASP A 292 -10.10 -5.14 -8.63
CA ASP A 292 -10.14 -3.69 -8.83
C ASP A 292 -9.40 -3.29 -10.12
N VAL A 293 -9.76 -2.12 -10.66
CA VAL A 293 -9.15 -1.55 -11.88
C VAL A 293 -7.68 -1.19 -11.63
N PHE A 294 -6.80 -1.69 -12.51
CA PHE A 294 -5.36 -1.37 -12.44
C PHE A 294 -5.09 0.12 -12.67
N SER A 295 -4.33 0.74 -11.77
CA SER A 295 -3.89 2.12 -11.91
C SER A 295 -2.74 2.26 -12.94
N ILE A 296 -2.49 3.46 -13.45
CA ILE A 296 -1.35 3.72 -14.36
C ILE A 296 0.01 3.29 -13.73
N PRO A 297 0.30 3.54 -12.44
CA PRO A 297 1.46 2.99 -11.76
C PRO A 297 1.54 1.46 -11.77
N ASP A 298 0.42 0.76 -11.54
CA ASP A 298 0.36 -0.71 -11.56
C ASP A 298 0.72 -1.26 -12.94
N ILE A 299 0.17 -0.63 -13.98
CA ILE A 299 0.46 -0.97 -15.38
C ILE A 299 1.96 -0.82 -15.67
N ASN A 300 2.57 0.30 -15.31
CA ASN A 300 4.00 0.54 -15.53
C ASN A 300 4.87 -0.49 -14.78
N MET A 301 4.46 -0.90 -13.59
CA MET A 301 5.17 -1.90 -12.79
C MET A 301 5.05 -3.30 -13.42
N ILE A 302 3.86 -3.66 -13.90
CA ILE A 302 3.63 -4.89 -14.66
C ILE A 302 4.50 -4.91 -15.93
N GLU A 303 4.55 -3.83 -16.70
CA GLU A 303 5.37 -3.75 -17.92
C GLU A 303 6.87 -3.90 -17.63
N LEU A 304 7.36 -3.24 -16.56
CA LEU A 304 8.75 -3.34 -16.14
C LEU A 304 9.12 -4.77 -15.72
N PHE A 305 8.21 -5.44 -15.00
CA PHE A 305 8.38 -6.83 -14.59
C PHE A 305 8.50 -7.76 -15.80
N VAL A 306 7.56 -7.68 -16.75
CA VAL A 306 7.50 -8.55 -17.93
C VAL A 306 8.80 -8.42 -18.72
N LYS A 307 9.28 -7.18 -18.88
CA LYS A 307 10.55 -6.89 -19.54
C LYS A 307 11.74 -7.52 -18.81
N ASN A 308 11.79 -7.45 -17.49
CA ASN A 308 12.90 -8.02 -16.71
C ASN A 308 12.93 -9.55 -16.74
N VAL A 309 11.77 -10.21 -16.64
CA VAL A 309 11.66 -11.68 -16.77
C VAL A 309 12.08 -12.13 -18.17
N ALA A 310 11.68 -11.38 -19.20
CA ALA A 310 12.05 -11.67 -20.58
C ALA A 310 13.57 -11.59 -20.81
N ILE A 311 14.23 -10.55 -20.27
CA ILE A 311 15.69 -10.37 -20.35
C ILE A 311 16.43 -11.48 -19.59
N ALA A 312 15.96 -11.84 -18.40
CA ALA A 312 16.55 -12.90 -17.59
C ALA A 312 16.49 -14.26 -18.30
N HIS A 313 15.33 -14.58 -18.88
CA HIS A 313 15.13 -15.80 -19.66
C HIS A 313 16.01 -15.83 -20.92
N GLU A 314 16.16 -14.71 -21.62
CA GLU A 314 17.06 -14.61 -22.78
C GLU A 314 18.52 -14.87 -22.38
N THR A 315 18.94 -14.32 -21.25
CA THR A 315 20.31 -14.50 -20.72
C THR A 315 20.59 -15.97 -20.38
N ILE A 316 19.64 -16.67 -19.74
CA ILE A 316 19.78 -18.09 -19.40
C ILE A 316 19.77 -18.96 -20.66
N ALA A 317 18.85 -18.71 -21.61
CA ALA A 317 18.78 -19.47 -22.86
C ALA A 317 20.05 -19.33 -23.73
N LEU A 318 20.74 -18.19 -23.65
CA LEU A 318 22.04 -17.97 -24.30
C LEU A 318 23.18 -18.72 -23.59
N LEU A 319 23.13 -18.84 -22.26
CA LEU A 319 24.12 -19.58 -21.47
C LEU A 319 24.00 -21.10 -21.66
N GLU A 320 22.80 -21.63 -21.93
CA GLU A 320 22.57 -23.07 -22.22
C GLU A 320 22.98 -23.51 -23.63
N ARG A 321 23.26 -22.57 -24.54
CA ARG A 321 23.73 -22.85 -25.91
C ARG A 321 25.26 -22.94 -26.05
N LYS A 322 26.00 -22.80 -24.96
CA LYS A 322 27.46 -22.97 -24.89
C LYS A 322 27.83 -24.28 -24.18
#